data_AF-A0A0G1GVV8-F1
#
_entry.id   AF-A0A0G1GVV8-F1
#
_cell.length_a   1.000
_cell.length_b   1.000
_cell.length_c   1.000
_cell.angle_alpha   90.00
_cell.angle_beta   90.00
_cell.angle_gamma   90.00
#
_symmetry.space_group_name_H-M   'P 1'
#
loop_
_entity.id
_entity.type
_entity.pdbx_description
1 polymer ?
#
loop_
_entity_poly.entity_id
_entity_poly.type
_entity_poly.pdbx_seq_one_letter_code
_entity_poly.pdbx_strand_id
1 'polypeptide(L)' 'MSDSITGYVIKSRSSHYLSRDFIWYHGEPEQAYVFTVFQFKAILELCDNWKFKPDSLIPAVYENGWVNITGSEISVSDFH' A
#
# COMPACT_ATOMS: atom_id res chain seq x y z
N MET A 1 23.11 -2.72 -6.35
CA MET A 1 22.42 -2.35 -5.11
C MET A 1 21.07 -3.03 -5.17
N SER A 2 20.75 -3.91 -4.23
CA SER A 2 19.43 -4.52 -4.15
C SER A 2 18.53 -3.50 -3.46
N ASP A 3 17.70 -2.80 -4.24
CA ASP A 3 16.73 -1.84 -3.70
C ASP A 3 15.56 -2.62 -3.09
N SER A 4 15.79 -3.19 -1.90
CA SER A 4 14.75 -3.84 -1.10
C SER A 4 13.98 -2.79 -0.31
N ILE A 5 12.66 -2.73 -0.46
CA ILE A 5 11.79 -1.82 0.29
C ILE A 5 10.81 -2.66 1.12
N THR A 6 10.88 -2.54 2.44
CA THR A 6 9.90 -3.13 3.36
C THR A 6 8.85 -2.10 3.73
N GLY A 7 7.58 -2.49 3.68
CA GLY A 7 6.48 -1.60 4.00
C GLY A 7 5.13 -2.25 3.80
N TYR A 8 4.20 -1.49 3.22
CA TYR A 8 2.82 -1.90 3.06
C TYR A 8 2.34 -1.61 1.64
N VAL A 9 1.60 -2.57 1.09
CA VAL A 9 0.68 -2.32 0.00
C VAL A 9 -0.58 -1.70 0.59
N ILE A 10 -1.04 -0.59 0.01
CA ILE A 10 -2.24 0.12 0.47
C ILE A 10 -3.42 -0.34 -0.37
N LYS A 11 -4.48 -0.77 0.31
CA LYS A 11 -5.72 -1.27 -0.29
C LYS A 11 -6.91 -0.45 0.19
N SER A 12 -7.87 -0.22 -0.72
CA SER A 12 -9.17 0.36 -0.40
C SER A 12 -10.20 -0.73 -0.13
N ARG A 13 -11.31 -0.37 0.52
CA ARG A 13 -12.42 -1.29 0.81
C ARG A 13 -12.97 -1.99 -0.44
N SER A 14 -12.86 -1.36 -1.61
CA SER A 14 -13.32 -1.90 -2.90
C SER A 14 -12.26 -2.73 -3.62
N SER A 15 -11.26 -3.26 -2.91
CA SER A 15 -10.16 -4.06 -3.48
C SER A 15 -9.38 -3.34 -4.59
N HIS A 16 -9.23 -2.02 -4.48
CA HIS A 16 -8.30 -1.26 -5.31
C HIS A 16 -6.99 -1.05 -4.56
N TYR A 17 -5.89 -1.08 -5.29
CA TYR A 17 -4.54 -0.92 -4.76
C TYR A 17 -3.94 0.41 -5.20
N LEU A 18 -3.10 0.99 -4.36
CA LEU A 18 -2.47 2.27 -4.65
C LEU A 18 -1.14 2.07 -5.39
N SER A 19 -1.01 2.68 -6.56
CA SER A 19 0.23 2.70 -7.34
C SER A 19 1.21 3.75 -6.83
N ARG A 20 2.46 3.69 -7.30
CA ARG A 20 3.52 4.67 -6.98
C ARG A 20 3.13 6.11 -7.31
N ASP A 21 2.31 6.30 -8.33
CA ASP A 21 1.85 7.60 -8.82
C ASP A 21 0.55 8.07 -8.14
N PHE A 22 0.18 7.44 -7.01
CA PHE A 22 -1.03 7.74 -6.24
C PHE A 22 -2.33 7.53 -7.03
N ILE A 23 -2.30 6.65 -8.03
CA ILE A 23 -3.47 6.23 -8.80
C ILE A 23 -3.99 4.90 -8.25
N TRP A 24 -5.29 4.82 -8.00
CA TRP A 24 -5.96 3.58 -7.61
C TRP A 24 -6.22 2.71 -8.83
N TYR A 25 -5.89 1.43 -8.75
CA TYR A 25 -6.17 0.46 -9.80
C TYR A 25 -6.76 -0.82 -9.23
N HIS A 26 -7.48 -1.56 -10.07
CA HIS A 26 -8.00 -2.87 -9.74
C HIS A 26 -7.01 -3.93 -10.24
N GLY A 27 -6.61 -4.87 -9.38
CA GLY A 27 -5.62 -5.88 -9.74
C GLY A 27 -5.20 -6.70 -8.54
N GLU A 28 -4.05 -7.35 -8.64
CA GLU A 28 -3.46 -8.15 -7.56
C GLU A 28 -2.48 -7.31 -6.72
N PRO A 29 -2.35 -7.58 -5.42
CA PRO A 29 -1.46 -6.84 -4.52
C PRO A 29 0.02 -6.92 -4.92
N GLU A 30 0.45 -7.98 -5.62
CA GLU A 30 1.81 -8.17 -6.12
C GLU A 30 2.19 -7.17 -7.23
N GLN A 31 1.21 -6.49 -7.81
CA GLN A 31 1.40 -5.43 -8.81
C GLN A 31 1.42 -4.04 -8.18
N ALA A 32 1.21 -3.95 -6.87
CA ALA A 32 1.07 -2.67 -6.17
C ALA A 32 2.42 -2.04 -5.86
N TYR A 33 2.38 -0.82 -5.33
CA TYR A 33 3.58 -0.20 -4.80
C TYR A 33 3.69 -0.46 -3.28
N VAL A 34 4.90 -0.78 -2.84
CA VAL A 34 5.21 -0.95 -1.42
C VAL A 34 5.60 0.40 -0.84
N PHE A 35 4.72 0.97 -0.02
CA PHE A 35 4.97 2.21 0.68
C PHE A 35 5.65 1.95 2.01
N THR A 36 6.72 2.69 2.29
CA THR A 36 7.30 2.71 3.64
C THR A 36 6.31 3.29 4.65
N VAL A 37 6.50 2.99 5.94
CA VAL A 37 5.68 3.54 7.04
C VAL A 37 5.56 5.07 6.97
N PHE A 38 6.66 5.77 6.64
CA PHE A 38 6.68 7.22 6.53
C PHE A 38 5.82 7.73 5.38
N GLN A 39 5.89 7.09 4.21
CA GLN A 39 5.08 7.45 3.05
C GLN A 39 3.60 7.19 3.30
N PHE A 40 3.25 6.10 3.99
CA PHE A 40 1.87 5.81 4.36
C PHE A 40 1.26 6.93 5.22
N LYS A 41 1.98 7.44 6.23
CA LYS A 41 1.49 8.56 7.05
C LYS A 41 1.18 9.81 6.20
N ALA A 42 2.06 10.15 5.26
CA ALA A 42 1.82 11.25 4.34
C ALA A 42 0.60 11.00 3.42
N ILE A 43 0.37 9.76 3.01
CA ILE A 43 -0.80 9.39 2.20
C ILE A 43 -2.10 9.58 2.98
N LEU A 44 -2.13 9.23 4.27
CA LEU A 44 -3.30 9.45 5.11
C LEU A 44 -3.68 10.93 5.18
N GLU A 45 -2.70 11.84 5.26
CA GLU A 45 -2.94 13.29 5.25
C GLU A 45 -3.46 13.81 3.91
N LEU A 46 -3.14 13.16 2.79
CA LEU A 46 -3.53 13.59 1.44
C LEU A 46 -4.86 13.00 0.96
N CYS A 47 -5.33 11.92 1.58
CA CYS A 47 -6.42 11.10 1.03
C CYS A 47 -7.84 11.61 1.33
N ASP A 48 -8.00 12.72 2.06
CA ASP A 48 -9.31 13.22 2.50
C ASP A 48 -10.29 13.46 1.34
N ASN A 49 -9.77 13.96 0.21
CA ASN A 49 -10.54 14.28 -0.99
C ASN A 49 -10.56 13.16 -2.04
N TRP A 50 -9.99 12.00 -1.76
CA TRP A 50 -9.93 10.92 -2.73
C TRP A 50 -11.25 10.16 -2.80
N LYS A 51 -11.64 9.75 -4.01
CA LYS A 51 -12.80 8.88 -4.24
C LYS A 51 -12.65 7.52 -3.54
N PHE A 52 -11.45 6.95 -3.63
CA PHE A 52 -11.06 5.74 -2.91
C PHE A 52 -10.12 6.13 -1.79
N LYS A 53 -10.34 5.58 -0.60
CA LYS A 53 -9.53 5.85 0.59
C LYS A 53 -8.78 4.58 1.01
N PRO A 54 -7.59 4.73 1.62
CA PRO A 54 -6.95 3.64 2.35
C PRO A 54 -7.92 3.06 3.38
N ASP A 55 -8.16 1.75 3.31
CA ASP A 55 -9.01 1.01 4.26
C ASP A 55 -8.16 -0.05 4.97
N SER A 56 -7.22 -0.66 4.24
CA SER A 56 -6.33 -1.68 4.79
C SER A 56 -4.91 -1.62 4.25
N LEU A 57 -4.00 -2.20 5.03
CA LEU A 57 -2.58 -2.32 4.77
C LEU A 57 -2.19 -3.78 4.70
N ILE A 58 -1.42 -4.15 3.69
CA ILE A 58 -0.92 -5.51 3.53
C ILE A 58 0.61 -5.45 3.66
N PRO A 59 1.21 -6.05 4.70
CA PRO A 59 2.67 -6.10 4.87
C PRO A 59 3.34 -6.72 3.64
N ALA A 60 4.33 -6.04 3.08
CA ALA A 60 4.99 -6.47 1.87
C ALA A 60 6.46 -6.00 1.79
N VAL A 61 7.23 -6.72 0.96
CA VAL A 61 8.60 -6.38 0.61
C VAL A 61 8.73 -6.31 -0.91
N TYR A 62 9.17 -5.17 -1.43
CA TYR A 62 9.62 -5.06 -2.81
C TYR A 62 11.07 -5.48 -2.90
N GLU A 63 11.38 -6.52 -3.67
CA GLU A 63 12.75 -6.98 -3.88
C GLU A 63 12.89 -7.56 -5.30
N ASN A 64 14.01 -7.28 -5.97
CA ASN A 64 14.32 -7.82 -7.30
C ASN A 64 13.25 -7.55 -8.38
N GLY A 65 12.50 -6.45 -8.27
CA GLY A 65 11.43 -6.12 -9.22
C GLY A 65 10.05 -6.62 -8.84
N TRP A 66 9.91 -7.34 -7.72
CA TRP A 66 8.69 -8.03 -7.31
C TRP A 66 8.20 -7.59 -5.95
N VAL A 67 6.88 -7.51 -5.77
CA VAL A 67 6.26 -7.34 -4.46
C VAL A 67 5.93 -8.71 -3.88
N ASN A 68 6.45 -8.97 -2.69
CA ASN A 68 6.20 -10.18 -1.92
C ASN A 68 5.36 -9.82 -0.70
N ILE A 69 4.19 -10.46 -0.56
CA ILE A 69 3.33 -10.29 0.62
C ILE A 69 3.89 -11.11 1.79
N THR A 70 4.09 -10.45 2.93
CA THR A 70 4.77 -11.05 4.10
C THR A 70 3.86 -11.24 5.31
N GLY A 71 2.60 -10.83 5.22
CA GLY A 71 1.65 -10.92 6.33
C GLY A 71 0.21 -10.74 5.90
N SER A 72 -0.68 -10.82 6.89
CA SER A 72 -2.11 -10.63 6.69
C SER A 72 -2.48 -9.15 6.58
N GLU A 73 -3.60 -8.89 5.91
CA GLU A 73 -4.23 -7.58 5.83
C GLU A 73 -4.55 -7.02 7.23
N ILE A 74 -4.22 -5.75 7.46
CA ILE A 74 -4.41 -5.00 8.71
C ILE A 74 -5.33 -3.83 8.39
N SER A 75 -6.36 -3.60 9.20
CA SER A 75 -7.22 -2.43 9.03
C SER A 75 -6.42 -1.14 9.32
N VAL A 76 -6.61 -0.09 8.53
CA VAL A 76 -6.01 1.23 8.81
C VAL A 76 -6.42 1.75 10.18
N SER A 77 -7.62 1.40 10.66
CA SER A 77 -8.12 1.75 12.00
C SER A 77 -7.27 1.16 13.14
N ASP A 78 -6.61 0.04 12.90
CA ASP A 78 -5.83 -0.68 13.91
C ASP A 78 -4.39 -0.14 14.00
N PHE A 79 -4.05 0.83 13.14
CA PHE A 79 -2.72 1.43 13.03
C PHE A 79 -2.62 2.81 13.73
N HIS A 80 -3.67 3.23 14.44
CA HIS A 80 -3.74 4.46 15.24
C HIS A 80 -3.44 4.23 16.73
#